data_AF-A0A8F5VN94-F1
#
_entry.id   AF-A0A8F5VN94-F1
#
_cell.length_a   1.000
_cell.length_b   1.000
_cell.length_c   1.000
_cell.angle_alpha   90.00
_cell.angle_beta   90.00
_cell.angle_gamma   90.00
#
_symmetry.space_group_name_H-M   'P 1'
#
loop_
_entity.id
_entity.type
_entity.pdbx_description
1 polymer ?
#
loop_
_entity_poly.entity_id
_entity_poly.type
_entity_poly.pdbx_seq_one_letter_code
_entity_poly.pdbx_strand_id
1 'polypeptide(L)'
;MAVNMGRGIGSDIREQFLTLKVMANNIKSQEQFLMMVDRQDIIPDMARRLSKEAVSSDLISNKRVLLDFLYNMLVRTGPDEPHMDVEFHYIIIGKGFFEVDKSVLWMEDVELSIPFEIGDKFGKKIVGEDVTDAVKKIMAFYKEAEFRFDQEQFGNLERCSLLILEEHYPQSSWHIRMRLPAKILNDYPVSI
;
A
#
# COMPACT_ATOMS: atom_id res chain seq x y z
N MET A 1 -12.31 6.73 -45.59
CA MET A 1 -11.49 7.58 -44.72
C MET A 1 -12.18 7.71 -43.38
N ALA A 2 -11.70 6.98 -42.38
CA ALA A 2 -11.71 7.40 -40.98
C ALA A 2 -10.61 6.57 -40.31
N VAL A 3 -9.50 7.25 -40.09
CA VAL A 3 -8.25 6.70 -39.58
C VAL A 3 -8.42 6.60 -38.07
N ASN A 4 -8.62 5.39 -37.51
CA ASN A 4 -8.57 5.19 -36.07
C ASN A 4 -7.11 4.92 -35.69
N MET A 5 -6.31 5.98 -35.74
CA MET A 5 -4.94 6.01 -35.25
C MET A 5 -4.95 5.96 -33.71
N GLY A 6 -4.39 4.89 -33.16
CA GLY A 6 -3.63 4.90 -31.90
C GLY A 6 -4.36 5.35 -30.63
N ARG A 7 -5.11 4.46 -29.98
CA ARG A 7 -5.09 4.42 -28.51
C ARG A 7 -3.92 3.54 -28.11
N GLY A 8 -2.81 4.16 -27.71
CA GLY A 8 -1.64 3.47 -27.21
C GLY A 8 -1.99 2.72 -25.92
N ILE A 9 -1.51 1.48 -25.82
CA ILE A 9 -1.73 0.58 -24.67
C ILE A 9 -1.34 1.27 -23.34
N GLY A 10 -0.31 2.13 -23.35
CA GLY A 10 0.10 2.93 -22.17
C GLY A 10 -0.81 4.09 -21.74
N SER A 11 -1.86 4.44 -22.49
CA SER A 11 -2.86 5.43 -22.02
C SER A 11 -3.83 4.85 -20.98
N ASP A 12 -4.08 3.53 -21.04
CA ASP A 12 -5.03 2.84 -20.17
C ASP A 12 -4.51 2.74 -18.73
N ILE A 13 -3.23 2.40 -18.52
CA ILE A 13 -2.69 2.23 -17.15
C ILE A 13 -2.66 3.55 -16.37
N ARG A 14 -2.36 4.67 -17.04
CA ARG A 14 -2.35 6.00 -16.40
C ARG A 14 -3.76 6.41 -16.00
N GLU A 15 -4.76 6.15 -16.85
CA GLU A 15 -6.17 6.37 -16.52
C GLU A 15 -6.63 5.46 -15.37
N GLN A 16 -6.20 4.20 -15.34
CA GLN A 16 -6.45 3.27 -14.24
C GLN A 16 -5.80 3.78 -12.94
N PHE A 17 -4.56 4.25 -12.97
CA PHE A 17 -3.89 4.82 -11.81
C PHE A 17 -4.59 6.08 -11.29
N LEU A 18 -5.05 6.97 -12.17
CA LEU A 18 -5.84 8.13 -11.77
C LEU A 18 -7.18 7.74 -11.15
N THR A 19 -7.81 6.69 -11.67
CA THR A 19 -9.04 6.12 -11.09
C THR A 19 -8.78 5.59 -9.69
N LEU A 20 -7.70 4.82 -9.52
CA LEU A 20 -7.25 4.32 -8.22
C LEU A 20 -6.98 5.47 -7.23
N LYS A 21 -6.39 6.57 -7.71
CA LYS A 21 -6.18 7.78 -6.91
C LYS A 21 -7.49 8.41 -6.43
N VAL A 22 -8.50 8.49 -7.29
CA VAL A 22 -9.84 8.98 -6.90
C VAL A 22 -10.46 8.06 -5.85
N MET A 23 -10.38 6.75 -6.04
CA MET A 23 -10.91 5.76 -5.08
C MET A 23 -10.22 5.86 -3.72
N ALA A 24 -8.89 5.95 -3.69
CA ALA A 24 -8.11 6.08 -2.46
C ALA A 24 -8.44 7.37 -1.70
N ASN A 25 -8.59 8.50 -2.42
CA ASN A 25 -8.99 9.77 -1.82
C ASN A 25 -10.41 9.72 -1.22
N ASN A 26 -11.34 9.00 -1.87
CA ASN A 26 -12.68 8.79 -1.34
C ASN A 26 -12.64 7.97 -0.04
N ILE A 27 -11.89 6.86 -0.01
CA ILE A 27 -11.67 6.05 1.19
C ILE A 27 -11.08 6.88 2.33
N LYS A 28 -10.04 7.66 2.04
CA LYS A 28 -9.43 8.56 3.03
C LYS A 28 -10.42 9.58 3.59
N SER A 29 -11.29 10.12 2.74
CA SER A 29 -12.33 11.08 3.16
C SER A 29 -13.37 10.41 4.06
N GLN A 30 -13.76 9.17 3.76
CA GLN A 30 -14.66 8.37 4.60
C GLN A 30 -14.03 8.05 5.98
N GLU A 31 -12.75 7.68 6.01
CA GLU A 31 -12.01 7.46 7.27
C GLU A 31 -11.95 8.74 8.12
N GLN A 32 -11.61 9.86 7.50
CA GLN A 32 -11.60 11.16 8.17
C GLN A 32 -12.97 11.53 8.72
N PHE A 33 -14.04 11.29 7.96
CA PHE A 33 -15.41 11.51 8.43
C PHE A 33 -15.72 10.68 9.68
N LEU A 34 -15.38 9.39 9.69
CA LEU A 34 -15.59 8.51 10.86
C LEU A 34 -14.85 9.05 12.09
N MET A 35 -13.58 9.45 11.93
CA MET A 35 -12.80 10.06 13.02
C MET A 35 -13.42 11.38 13.54
N MET A 36 -14.00 12.19 12.66
CA MET A 36 -14.67 13.44 13.05
C MET A 36 -15.97 13.18 13.80
N VAL A 37 -16.77 12.22 13.35
CA VAL A 37 -18.02 11.80 14.01
C VAL A 37 -17.73 11.21 15.39
N ASP A 38 -16.61 10.52 15.57
CA ASP A 38 -16.15 10.02 16.87
C ASP A 38 -15.86 11.15 17.87
N ARG A 39 -15.22 12.23 17.41
CA ARG A 39 -14.75 13.34 18.25
C ARG A 39 -15.81 14.39 18.56
N GLN A 40 -16.95 14.38 17.87
CA GLN A 40 -18.00 15.41 18.06
C GLN A 40 -19.05 14.99 19.09
N ASP A 41 -19.02 15.64 20.25
CA ASP A 41 -19.97 15.41 21.34
C ASP A 41 -21.35 16.06 21.13
N ILE A 42 -21.47 16.95 20.14
CA ILE A 42 -22.72 17.66 19.82
C ILE A 42 -23.69 16.75 19.02
N ILE A 43 -23.17 15.71 18.36
CA ILE A 43 -23.98 14.81 17.54
C ILE A 43 -24.77 13.84 18.45
N PRO A 44 -26.12 13.78 18.33
CA PRO A 44 -26.93 12.84 19.09
C PRO A 44 -26.47 11.39 18.89
N ASP A 45 -26.45 10.59 19.96
CA ASP A 45 -25.89 9.22 19.95
C ASP A 45 -26.49 8.33 18.86
N MET A 46 -27.80 8.42 18.67
CA MET A 46 -28.49 7.63 17.63
C MET A 46 -28.02 8.01 16.22
N ALA A 47 -27.87 9.30 15.95
CA ALA A 47 -27.36 9.78 14.66
C ALA A 47 -25.90 9.38 14.46
N ARG A 48 -25.07 9.51 15.51
CA ARG A 48 -23.67 9.09 15.51
C ARG A 48 -23.54 7.61 15.14
N ARG A 49 -24.35 6.74 15.78
CA ARG A 49 -24.33 5.30 15.53
C ARG A 49 -24.75 4.95 14.10
N LEU A 50 -25.87 5.50 13.63
CA LEU A 50 -26.38 5.24 12.28
C LEU A 50 -25.39 5.70 11.20
N SER A 51 -24.81 6.90 11.34
CA SER A 51 -23.80 7.40 10.41
C SER A 51 -22.55 6.54 10.39
N LYS A 52 -22.07 6.10 11.56
CA LYS A 52 -20.92 5.19 11.63
C LYS A 52 -21.20 3.87 10.94
N GLU A 53 -22.33 3.23 11.24
CA GLU A 53 -22.69 1.93 10.66
C GLU A 53 -22.78 1.99 9.13
N ALA A 54 -23.47 2.98 8.59
CA ALA A 54 -23.58 3.18 7.14
C ALA A 54 -22.21 3.41 6.49
N VAL A 55 -21.43 4.37 6.99
CA VAL A 55 -20.14 4.72 6.38
C VAL A 55 -19.11 3.60 6.56
N SER A 56 -19.13 2.86 7.68
CA SER A 56 -18.17 1.78 7.91
C SER A 56 -18.42 0.59 6.99
N SER A 57 -19.69 0.24 6.73
CA SER A 57 -20.06 -0.80 5.77
C SER A 57 -19.59 -0.45 4.36
N ASP A 58 -19.87 0.78 3.91
CA ASP A 58 -19.45 1.27 2.60
C ASP A 58 -17.93 1.36 2.48
N LEU A 59 -17.25 1.79 3.55
CA LEU A 59 -15.79 1.89 3.60
C LEU A 59 -15.11 0.54 3.38
N ILE A 60 -15.58 -0.52 4.05
CA ILE A 60 -15.04 -1.87 3.88
C ILE A 60 -15.24 -2.35 2.43
N SER A 61 -16.43 -2.12 1.86
CA SER A 61 -16.71 -2.46 0.48
C SER A 61 -15.79 -1.71 -0.49
N ASN A 62 -15.65 -0.39 -0.32
CA ASN A 62 -14.79 0.44 -1.15
C ASN A 62 -13.32 0.03 -1.08
N LYS A 63 -12.82 -0.32 0.11
CA LYS A 63 -11.44 -0.83 0.28
C LYS A 63 -11.22 -2.13 -0.48
N ARG A 64 -12.18 -3.06 -0.46
CA ARG A 64 -12.10 -4.31 -1.25
C ARG A 64 -12.10 -4.05 -2.74
N VAL A 65 -13.00 -3.20 -3.23
CA VAL A 65 -13.05 -2.83 -4.65
C VAL A 65 -11.76 -2.15 -5.10
N LEU A 66 -11.19 -1.27 -4.25
CA LEU A 66 -9.88 -0.67 -4.52
C LEU A 66 -8.78 -1.72 -4.64
N LEU A 67 -8.75 -2.68 -3.73
CA LEU A 67 -7.75 -3.74 -3.72
C LEU A 67 -7.86 -4.64 -4.97
N ASP A 68 -9.08 -5.05 -5.33
CA ASP A 68 -9.33 -5.84 -6.53
C ASP A 68 -8.92 -5.07 -7.79
N PHE A 69 -9.23 -3.77 -7.84
CA PHE A 69 -8.84 -2.91 -8.94
C PHE A 69 -7.31 -2.78 -9.04
N LEU A 70 -6.62 -2.56 -7.91
CA LEU A 70 -5.17 -2.52 -7.84
C LEU A 70 -4.55 -3.82 -8.38
N TYR A 71 -5.02 -4.98 -7.92
CA TYR A 71 -4.48 -6.26 -8.40
C TYR A 71 -4.69 -6.47 -9.89
N ASN A 72 -5.89 -6.17 -10.39
CA ASN A 72 -6.18 -6.27 -11.81
C ASN A 72 -5.29 -5.34 -12.66
N MET A 73 -4.99 -4.14 -12.16
CA MET A 73 -4.08 -3.19 -12.81
C MET A 73 -2.64 -3.73 -12.81
N LEU A 74 -2.14 -4.24 -11.69
CA LEU A 74 -0.77 -4.78 -11.56
C LEU A 74 -0.54 -6.01 -12.44
N VAL A 75 -1.53 -6.88 -12.59
CA VAL A 75 -1.43 -8.08 -13.46
C VAL A 75 -1.31 -7.70 -14.94
N ARG A 76 -1.86 -6.56 -15.35
CA ARG A 76 -1.85 -6.08 -16.74
C ARG A 76 -0.63 -5.24 -17.10
N THR A 77 0.25 -4.97 -16.13
CA THR A 77 1.44 -4.15 -16.35
C THR A 77 2.47 -4.93 -17.16
N GLY A 78 2.69 -4.50 -18.41
CA GLY A 78 3.67 -5.08 -19.33
C GLY A 78 5.04 -4.40 -19.29
N PRO A 79 5.99 -4.86 -20.12
CA PRO A 79 7.34 -4.27 -20.22
C PRO A 79 7.35 -2.81 -20.71
N ASP A 80 6.37 -2.44 -21.54
CA ASP A 80 6.25 -1.10 -22.14
C ASP A 80 5.38 -0.14 -21.31
N GLU A 81 4.89 -0.58 -20.14
CA GLU A 81 4.05 0.22 -19.25
C GLU A 81 4.90 0.98 -18.22
N PRO A 82 4.43 2.17 -17.76
CA PRO A 82 5.00 2.89 -16.62
C PRO A 82 5.37 1.99 -15.45
N HIS A 83 6.57 2.20 -14.93
CA HIS A 83 7.05 1.48 -13.77
C HIS A 83 6.24 1.85 -12.52
N MET A 84 5.78 0.82 -11.82
CA MET A 84 5.09 0.95 -10.55
C MET A 84 5.87 0.27 -9.43
N ASP A 85 5.99 0.96 -8.31
CA ASP A 85 6.64 0.48 -7.10
C ASP A 85 5.69 0.61 -5.92
N VAL A 86 5.84 -0.24 -4.93
CA VAL A 86 5.16 -0.14 -3.64
C VAL A 86 6.19 0.19 -2.57
N GLU A 87 5.80 1.06 -1.66
CA GLU A 87 6.63 1.48 -0.55
C GLU A 87 5.84 1.34 0.75
N PHE A 88 6.42 0.62 1.70
CA PHE A 88 5.86 0.41 3.03
C PHE A 88 6.79 0.96 4.10
N HIS A 89 6.22 1.70 5.04
CA HIS A 89 6.91 2.26 6.19
C HIS A 89 6.39 1.55 7.42
N TYR A 90 7.27 0.81 8.08
CA TYR A 90 6.97 0.06 9.29
C TYR A 90 7.65 0.72 10.49
N ILE A 91 6.94 0.73 11.60
CA ILE A 91 7.47 1.14 12.89
C ILE A 91 7.42 -0.08 13.81
N ILE A 92 8.56 -0.39 14.43
CA ILE A 92 8.68 -1.46 15.41
C ILE A 92 9.08 -0.85 16.74
N ILE A 93 8.25 -1.01 17.77
CA ILE A 93 8.52 -0.46 19.11
C ILE A 93 8.70 -1.60 20.10
N GLY A 94 9.87 -1.68 20.74
CA GLY A 94 10.18 -2.75 21.69
C GLY A 94 10.13 -4.15 21.05
N LYS A 95 9.52 -5.12 21.76
CA LYS A 95 9.53 -6.55 21.38
C LYS A 95 8.23 -7.07 20.76
N GLY A 96 7.23 -6.22 20.52
CA GLY A 96 5.92 -6.73 20.10
C GLY A 96 5.00 -5.75 19.38
N PHE A 97 5.41 -4.50 19.21
CA PHE A 97 4.62 -3.55 18.46
C PHE A 97 5.16 -3.44 17.04
N PHE A 98 4.35 -3.83 16.07
CA PHE A 98 4.61 -3.69 14.64
C PHE A 98 3.44 -2.94 14.02
N GLU A 99 3.70 -1.75 13.51
CA GLU A 99 2.69 -0.87 12.93
C GLU A 99 3.12 -0.43 11.54
N VAL A 100 2.14 -0.12 10.70
CA VAL A 100 2.34 0.48 9.39
C VAL A 100 2.06 1.96 9.50
N ASP A 101 3.10 2.76 9.32
CA ASP A 101 3.01 4.21 9.31
C ASP A 101 2.50 4.74 7.96
N LYS A 102 3.02 4.19 6.86
CA LYS A 102 2.67 4.61 5.49
C LYS A 102 2.67 3.43 4.53
N SER A 103 1.67 3.41 3.65
CA SER A 103 1.61 2.54 2.48
C SER A 103 1.43 3.39 1.23
N VAL A 104 2.34 3.27 0.27
CA VAL A 104 2.37 4.10 -0.93
C VAL A 104 2.53 3.24 -2.17
N LEU A 105 1.73 3.54 -3.19
CA LEU A 105 1.95 3.10 -4.56
C LEU A 105 2.59 4.27 -5.33
N TRP A 106 3.70 4.00 -5.99
CA TRP A 106 4.39 4.91 -6.89
C TRP A 106 4.12 4.50 -8.33
N MET A 107 3.82 5.46 -9.18
CA MET A 107 3.88 5.32 -10.63
C MET A 107 4.83 6.40 -11.15
N GLU A 108 6.01 6.01 -11.61
CA GLU A 108 7.11 6.95 -11.88
C GLU A 108 7.35 7.84 -10.64
N ASP A 109 7.20 9.16 -10.78
CA ASP A 109 7.39 10.15 -9.69
C ASP A 109 6.10 10.50 -8.92
N VAL A 110 4.97 9.87 -9.29
CA VAL A 110 3.67 10.18 -8.68
C VAL A 110 3.39 9.23 -7.52
N GLU A 111 3.30 9.78 -6.31
CA GLU A 111 2.87 9.03 -5.13
C GLU A 111 1.33 8.95 -5.00
N LEU A 112 0.87 7.79 -4.55
CA LEU A 112 -0.50 7.53 -4.15
C LEU A 112 -0.51 6.80 -2.81
N SER A 113 -1.07 7.43 -1.78
CA SER A 113 -1.35 6.73 -0.51
C SER A 113 -2.40 5.65 -0.75
N ILE A 114 -2.09 4.41 -0.37
CA ILE A 114 -3.02 3.27 -0.42
C ILE A 114 -3.44 2.88 1.01
N PRO A 115 -4.53 2.13 1.19
CA PRO A 115 -4.99 1.71 2.52
C PRO A 115 -3.88 1.01 3.33
N PHE A 116 -3.74 1.38 4.61
CA PHE A 116 -2.68 0.86 5.48
C PHE A 116 -2.81 -0.65 5.68
N GLU A 117 -4.03 -1.22 5.59
CA GLU A 117 -4.30 -2.65 5.73
C GLU A 117 -3.53 -3.49 4.70
N ILE A 118 -3.22 -2.92 3.53
CA ILE A 118 -2.38 -3.58 2.52
C ILE A 118 -1.00 -3.81 3.08
N GLY A 119 -0.39 -2.76 3.65
CA GLY A 119 0.92 -2.84 4.30
C GLY A 119 0.89 -3.73 5.54
N ASP A 120 -0.18 -3.70 6.33
CA ASP A 120 -0.26 -4.47 7.58
C ASP A 120 -0.26 -5.96 7.28
N LYS A 121 -1.12 -6.38 6.33
CA LYS A 121 -1.21 -7.78 5.93
C LYS A 121 0.02 -8.24 5.16
N PHE A 122 0.64 -7.37 4.36
CA PHE A 122 1.88 -7.69 3.67
C PHE A 122 3.05 -7.84 4.66
N GLY A 123 3.17 -6.94 5.62
CA GLY A 123 4.13 -7.01 6.73
C GLY A 123 3.97 -8.28 7.56
N LYS A 124 2.73 -8.65 7.91
CA LYS A 124 2.43 -9.91 8.61
C LYS A 124 2.81 -11.16 7.82
N LYS A 125 2.73 -11.14 6.48
CA LYS A 125 3.24 -12.26 5.67
C LYS A 125 4.75 -12.40 5.72
N ILE A 126 5.48 -11.29 5.88
CA ILE A 126 6.94 -11.29 5.95
C ILE A 126 7.41 -11.71 7.36
N VAL A 127 6.83 -11.08 8.38
CA VAL A 127 7.28 -11.22 9.77
C VAL A 127 6.64 -12.46 10.44
N GLY A 128 5.45 -12.86 10.00
CA GLY A 128 4.60 -13.84 10.67
C GLY A 128 3.87 -13.24 11.89
N GLU A 129 3.16 -14.10 12.63
CA GLU A 129 2.46 -13.73 13.86
C GLU A 129 3.42 -13.33 15.00
N ASP A 130 4.67 -13.84 14.96
CA ASP A 130 5.71 -13.51 15.93
C ASP A 130 6.61 -12.39 15.40
N VAL A 131 6.50 -11.21 16.03
CA VAL A 131 7.28 -10.01 15.70
C VAL A 131 8.74 -10.11 16.18
N THR A 132 9.12 -11.18 16.87
CA THR A 132 10.52 -11.43 17.23
C THR A 132 11.39 -11.48 15.97
N ASP A 133 12.53 -10.77 16.03
CA ASP A 133 13.48 -10.63 14.93
C ASP A 133 12.87 -10.04 13.63
N ALA A 134 11.77 -9.28 13.71
CA ALA A 134 11.10 -8.67 12.56
C ALA A 134 12.05 -7.92 11.61
N VAL A 135 13.03 -7.17 12.14
CA VAL A 135 14.07 -6.50 11.34
C VAL A 135 14.84 -7.52 10.48
N LYS A 136 15.30 -8.64 11.07
CA LYS A 136 16.03 -9.67 10.34
C LYS A 136 15.17 -10.35 9.29
N LYS A 137 13.89 -10.62 9.61
CA LYS A 137 12.93 -11.22 8.67
C LYS A 137 12.68 -10.30 7.47
N ILE A 138 12.47 -9.01 7.71
CA ILE A 138 12.31 -8.01 6.64
C ILE A 138 13.58 -7.89 5.80
N MET A 139 14.76 -7.85 6.43
CA MET A 139 16.04 -7.84 5.70
C MET A 139 16.23 -9.08 4.83
N ALA A 140 15.89 -10.26 5.34
CA ALA A 140 16.01 -11.51 4.59
C ALA A 140 15.05 -11.53 3.40
N PHE A 141 13.78 -11.17 3.63
CA PHE A 141 12.77 -11.04 2.58
C PHE A 141 13.18 -10.04 1.50
N TYR A 142 13.65 -8.85 1.90
CA TYR A 142 14.08 -7.82 0.96
C TYR A 142 15.22 -8.34 0.07
N LYS A 143 16.23 -9.00 0.65
CA LYS A 143 17.35 -9.56 -0.13
C LYS A 143 16.90 -10.62 -1.14
N GLU A 144 15.97 -11.47 -0.74
CA GLU A 144 15.39 -12.49 -1.64
C GLU A 144 14.61 -11.83 -2.79
N ALA A 145 13.76 -10.85 -2.46
CA ALA A 145 12.99 -10.10 -3.45
C ALA A 145 13.90 -9.33 -4.41
N GLU A 146 14.91 -8.62 -3.89
CA GLU A 146 15.89 -7.86 -4.65
C GLU A 146 16.65 -8.76 -5.62
N PHE A 147 17.18 -9.89 -5.15
CA PHE A 147 17.89 -10.85 -6.01
C PHE A 147 17.01 -11.41 -7.13
N ARG A 148 15.73 -11.68 -6.85
CA ARG A 148 14.78 -12.14 -7.86
C ARG A 148 14.48 -11.07 -8.90
N PHE A 149 14.25 -9.83 -8.48
CA PHE A 149 14.00 -8.72 -9.40
C PHE A 149 15.23 -8.34 -10.21
N ASP A 150 16.43 -8.48 -9.65
CA ASP A 150 17.71 -8.32 -10.35
C ASP A 150 17.80 -9.25 -11.57
N GLN A 151 17.42 -10.51 -11.40
CA GLN A 151 17.38 -11.51 -12.48
C GLN A 151 16.30 -11.20 -13.51
N GLU A 152 15.12 -10.74 -13.09
CA GLU A 152 14.01 -10.41 -13.99
C GLU A 152 14.26 -9.13 -14.82
N GLN A 153 15.01 -8.17 -14.28
CA GLN A 153 15.23 -6.84 -14.89
C GLN A 153 16.67 -6.62 -15.38
N PHE A 154 17.43 -7.70 -15.58
CA PHE A 154 18.81 -7.65 -16.12
C PHE A 154 19.73 -6.65 -15.39
N GLY A 155 19.63 -6.54 -14.06
CA GLY A 155 20.52 -5.67 -13.29
C GLY A 155 19.97 -4.28 -12.91
N ASN A 156 18.70 -3.96 -13.22
CA ASN A 156 18.13 -2.67 -12.82
C ASN A 156 17.60 -2.67 -11.38
N LEU A 157 18.48 -2.32 -10.44
CA LEU A 157 18.19 -2.26 -9.00
C LEU A 157 17.74 -0.89 -8.48
N GLU A 158 17.63 0.14 -9.34
CA GLU A 158 17.24 1.50 -8.90
C GLU A 158 15.84 1.57 -8.25
N ARG A 159 15.05 0.52 -8.43
CA ARG A 159 13.66 0.40 -7.98
C ARG A 159 13.48 -0.29 -6.63
N CYS A 160 14.53 -0.93 -6.13
CA CYS A 160 14.54 -1.56 -4.81
C CYS A 160 15.28 -0.65 -3.83
N SER A 161 14.67 -0.38 -2.67
CA SER A 161 15.40 0.28 -1.59
C SER A 161 14.93 -0.21 -0.22
N LEU A 162 15.90 -0.35 0.70
CA LEU A 162 15.64 -0.67 2.09
C LEU A 162 16.42 0.30 2.97
N LEU A 163 15.69 1.05 3.79
CA LEU A 163 16.25 1.91 4.83
C LEU A 163 15.76 1.39 6.18
N ILE A 164 16.69 1.13 7.08
CA ILE A 164 16.41 0.72 8.45
C ILE A 164 17.10 1.74 9.36
N LEU A 165 16.31 2.45 10.14
CA LEU A 165 16.78 3.41 11.14
C LEU A 165 16.44 2.89 12.53
N GLU A 166 17.45 2.83 13.39
CA GLU A 166 17.27 2.55 14.81
C GLU A 166 17.27 3.87 15.59
N GLU A 167 16.18 4.12 16.32
CA GLU A 167 16.04 5.23 17.23
C GLU A 167 16.09 4.70 18.66
N HIS A 168 16.98 5.25 19.49
CA HIS A 168 17.21 4.75 20.85
C HIS A 168 16.49 5.54 21.95
N TYR A 169 15.96 6.74 21.64
CA TYR A 169 15.33 7.65 22.60
C TYR A 169 14.04 8.21 22.01
N PRO A 170 12.91 8.27 22.74
CA PRO A 170 12.72 7.96 24.17
C PRO A 170 12.60 6.46 24.49
N GLN A 171 12.36 5.62 23.49
CA GLN A 171 12.33 4.16 23.57
C GLN A 171 13.00 3.60 22.31
N SER A 172 13.58 2.38 22.39
CA SER A 172 14.13 1.72 21.21
C SER A 172 13.00 1.41 20.21
N SER A 173 13.10 2.03 19.03
CA SER A 173 12.20 1.81 17.90
C SER A 173 12.97 1.69 16.60
N TRP A 174 12.43 0.91 15.68
CA TRP A 174 12.95 0.75 14.33
C TRP A 174 11.98 1.36 13.33
N HIS A 175 12.48 2.24 12.48
CA HIS A 175 11.75 2.78 11.34
C HIS A 175 12.29 2.14 10.08
N ILE A 176 11.44 1.38 9.39
CA ILE A 176 11.83 0.60 8.22
C ILE A 176 11.05 1.11 7.03
N ARG A 177 11.76 1.64 6.04
CA ARG A 177 11.20 2.01 4.74
C ARG A 177 11.68 1.02 3.70
N MET A 178 10.73 0.31 3.09
CA MET A 178 11.00 -0.71 2.08
C MET A 178 10.24 -0.38 0.80
N ARG A 179 10.97 -0.15 -0.30
CA ARG A 179 10.44 0.05 -1.65
C ARG A 179 10.81 -1.14 -2.53
N LEU A 180 9.82 -1.68 -3.23
CA LEU A 180 9.96 -2.82 -4.14
C LEU A 180 9.07 -2.60 -5.38
N PRO A 181 9.37 -3.23 -6.53
CA PRO A 181 8.45 -3.27 -7.65
C PRO A 181 7.04 -3.75 -7.22
N ALA A 182 5.99 -3.05 -7.66
CA ALA A 182 4.62 -3.29 -7.21
C ALA A 182 4.11 -4.71 -7.50
N LYS A 183 4.71 -5.40 -8.48
CA LYS A 183 4.49 -6.82 -8.79
C LYS A 183 4.63 -7.73 -7.56
N ILE A 184 5.41 -7.35 -6.55
CA ILE A 184 5.54 -8.10 -5.29
C ILE A 184 4.18 -8.37 -4.62
N LEU A 185 3.20 -7.47 -4.79
CA LEU A 185 1.87 -7.66 -4.22
C LEU A 185 1.09 -8.79 -4.92
N ASN A 186 1.36 -9.07 -6.20
CA ASN A 186 0.76 -10.21 -6.90
C ASN A 186 1.36 -11.55 -6.44
N ASP A 187 2.64 -11.56 -6.07
CA ASP A 187 3.32 -12.75 -5.56
C ASP A 187 2.88 -13.06 -4.12
N TYR A 188 2.54 -12.02 -3.35
CA TYR A 188 2.08 -12.12 -1.97
C TYR A 188 0.70 -11.47 -1.77
N PRO A 189 -0.37 -11.97 -2.43
CA PRO A 189 -1.66 -11.30 -2.48
C PRO A 189 -2.35 -11.20 -1.11
N VAL A 190 -2.62 -9.98 -0.65
CA VAL A 190 -3.34 -9.71 0.60
C VAL A 190 -4.83 -9.56 0.31
N SER A 191 -5.67 -9.81 1.30
CA SER A 191 -7.13 -9.54 1.24
C SER A 191 -7.46 -8.38 2.18
N ILE A 192 -8.60 -7.68 2.07
CA ILE A 192 -9.05 -6.71 3.09
C ILE A 192 -10.37 -7.16 3.71
#